data_AF-A0A2X2WVP7-F1
#
_entry.id   AF-A0A2X2WVP7-F1
#
_cell.length_a   1.000
_cell.length_b   1.000
_cell.length_c   1.000
_cell.angle_alpha   90.00
_cell.angle_beta   90.00
_cell.angle_gamma   90.00
#
_symmetry.space_group_name_H-M   'P 1'
#
loop_
_entity.id
_entity.type
_entity.pdbx_description
1 polymer ?
#
loop_
_entity_poly.entity_id
_entity_poly.type
_entity_poly.pdbx_seq_one_letter_code
_entity_poly.pdbx_strand_id
1 'polypeptide(L)'
;MRLTYLTFILSLFGLLLNCNNTKLKESEQSTIPSDLKGTWAVICKNELTELEINKNEGYLSLYDFNAIYINLKVEKVSNKNEYLLKYASLASQQDYYKENLRIVDEDISKDKVIGKLILQKNGKAELQWTGLYNMKKQKLEFVGNDFLLIKENGGKTPLILEPCK
;
A
#
# COMPACT_ATOMS: atom_id res chain seq x y z
N MET A 1 31.65 47.73 58.28
CA MET A 1 31.43 46.29 58.57
C MET A 1 30.25 45.82 57.72
N ARG A 2 30.49 44.90 56.75
CA ARG A 2 29.55 44.22 55.81
C ARG A 2 28.76 45.11 54.82
N LEU A 3 29.15 45.23 53.54
CA LEU A 3 28.95 44.36 52.35
C LEU A 3 27.49 44.02 52.01
N THR A 4 26.98 44.55 50.86
CA THR A 4 26.43 43.88 49.64
C THR A 4 25.61 44.89 48.82
N TYR A 5 26.10 45.43 47.70
CA TYR A 5 25.96 44.97 46.29
C TYR A 5 24.53 44.73 45.79
N LEU A 6 24.04 45.57 44.86
CA LEU A 6 23.56 45.12 43.54
C LEU A 6 23.38 46.30 42.56
N THR A 7 24.22 46.33 41.52
CA THR A 7 24.09 47.15 40.31
C THR A 7 23.30 46.37 39.26
N PHE A 8 22.33 47.00 38.59
CA PHE A 8 21.91 46.59 37.24
C PHE A 8 21.48 47.83 36.44
N ILE A 9 22.35 48.26 35.55
CA ILE A 9 22.06 49.12 34.38
C ILE A 9 22.16 48.19 33.18
N LEU A 10 21.11 48.12 32.37
CA LEU A 10 21.27 47.79 30.95
C LEU A 10 20.09 48.38 30.17
N SER A 11 20.43 49.46 29.47
CA SER A 11 19.68 50.14 28.43
C SER A 11 19.30 49.18 27.32
N LEU A 12 17.99 49.15 27.02
CA LEU A 12 17.37 48.42 25.94
C LEU A 12 17.47 49.21 24.63
N PHE A 13 17.54 48.48 23.52
CA PHE A 13 17.36 48.92 22.13
C PHE A 13 18.54 49.55 21.38
N GLY A 14 19.21 48.69 20.61
CA GLY A 14 19.97 49.07 19.43
C GLY A 14 20.58 47.85 18.77
N LEU A 15 19.84 47.17 17.90
CA LEU A 15 20.42 46.30 16.86
C LEU A 15 19.41 46.11 15.71
N LEU A 16 19.72 46.82 14.62
CA LEU A 16 19.23 46.57 13.27
C LEU A 16 19.57 45.14 12.85
N LEU A 17 18.59 44.40 12.34
CA LEU A 17 18.83 43.23 11.51
C LEU A 17 18.06 43.36 10.20
N ASN A 18 18.83 43.72 9.18
CA ASN A 18 18.56 43.53 7.77
C ASN A 18 18.62 42.02 7.48
N CYS A 19 17.53 41.42 7.01
CA CYS A 19 17.56 40.06 6.47
C CYS A 19 16.91 40.00 5.08
N ASN A 20 17.77 39.65 4.12
CA ASN A 20 17.53 39.48 2.70
C ASN A 20 16.52 38.36 2.37
N ASN A 21 15.84 38.57 1.23
CA ASN A 21 15.24 37.60 0.32
C ASN A 21 15.46 36.12 0.66
N THR A 22 14.44 35.49 1.24
CA THR A 22 14.23 34.04 1.10
C THR A 22 13.09 33.83 0.13
N LYS A 23 13.46 33.74 -1.15
CA LYS A 23 12.63 33.09 -2.16
C LYS A 23 12.47 31.64 -1.68
N LEU A 24 11.33 31.34 -1.05
CA LEU A 24 10.89 29.96 -0.83
C LEU A 24 10.84 29.33 -2.22
N LYS A 25 11.89 28.57 -2.55
CA LYS A 25 11.79 27.51 -3.54
C LYS A 25 10.77 26.55 -2.94
N GLU A 26 9.52 26.68 -3.37
CA GLU A 26 8.65 25.51 -3.47
C GLU A 26 9.52 24.44 -4.13
N SER A 27 9.92 23.45 -3.35
CA SER A 27 10.45 22.23 -3.93
C SER A 27 9.36 21.75 -4.84
N GLU A 28 9.59 21.82 -6.15
CA GLU A 28 8.88 21.00 -7.11
C GLU A 28 8.93 19.59 -6.54
N GLN A 29 7.82 19.19 -5.94
CA GLN A 29 7.60 17.82 -5.55
C GLN A 29 7.46 17.11 -6.88
N SER A 30 8.60 16.66 -7.39
CA SER A 30 8.71 15.74 -8.50
C SER A 30 7.75 14.60 -8.17
N THR A 31 6.57 14.66 -8.77
CA THR A 31 5.65 13.54 -8.84
C THR A 31 6.34 12.54 -9.75
N ILE A 32 7.24 11.74 -9.16
CA ILE A 32 7.73 10.51 -9.75
C ILE A 32 6.46 9.77 -10.19
N PRO A 33 6.26 9.51 -11.49
CA PRO A 33 5.19 8.64 -11.96
C PRO A 33 5.27 7.36 -11.14
N SER A 34 4.15 6.85 -10.63
CA SER A 34 4.16 5.55 -9.98
C SER A 34 4.67 4.50 -10.97
N ASP A 35 5.94 4.09 -10.85
CA ASP A 35 6.59 3.03 -11.64
C ASP A 35 5.85 1.68 -11.55
N LEU A 36 4.82 1.61 -10.70
CA LEU A 36 3.93 0.49 -10.50
C LEU A 36 2.77 0.43 -11.51
N LYS A 37 2.56 1.47 -12.32
CA LYS A 37 1.43 1.49 -13.27
C LYS A 37 1.55 0.35 -14.27
N GLY A 38 0.49 -0.42 -14.42
CA GLY A 38 0.39 -1.52 -15.38
C GLY A 38 -0.16 -2.79 -14.76
N THR A 39 -0.11 -3.85 -15.56
CA THR A 39 -0.52 -5.20 -15.17
C THR A 39 0.68 -5.97 -14.63
N TRP A 40 0.49 -6.65 -13.50
CA TRP A 40 1.48 -7.51 -12.86
C TRP A 40 0.88 -8.89 -12.63
N ALA A 41 1.57 -9.95 -13.06
CA ALA A 41 1.07 -11.32 -12.95
C ALA A 41 2.19 -12.30 -12.58
N VAL A 42 1.83 -13.45 -12.03
CA VAL A 42 2.80 -14.56 -11.85
C VAL A 42 3.22 -15.12 -13.21
N ILE A 43 2.27 -15.20 -14.16
CA ILE A 43 2.48 -15.65 -15.54
C ILE A 43 1.64 -14.76 -16.47
N CYS A 44 2.26 -13.83 -17.20
CA CYS A 44 1.53 -12.91 -18.09
C CYS A 44 0.80 -13.56 -19.28
N LYS A 45 0.93 -14.88 -19.47
CA LYS A 45 0.32 -15.64 -20.56
C LYS A 45 -0.99 -16.33 -20.14
N ASN A 46 -1.38 -16.27 -18.87
CA ASN A 46 -2.63 -16.84 -18.38
C ASN A 46 -3.49 -15.75 -17.72
N GLU A 47 -4.78 -16.03 -17.58
CA GLU A 47 -5.78 -15.09 -17.04
C GLU A 47 -6.01 -15.28 -15.53
N LEU A 48 -5.07 -15.92 -14.80
CA LEU A 48 -5.36 -16.43 -13.48
C LEU A 48 -5.18 -15.39 -12.37
N THR A 49 -3.92 -15.02 -12.07
CA THR A 49 -3.62 -13.98 -11.08
C THR A 49 -3.13 -12.72 -11.76
N GLU A 50 -3.92 -11.65 -11.66
CA GLU A 50 -3.59 -10.36 -12.21
C GLU A 50 -3.76 -9.24 -11.17
N LEU A 51 -2.74 -8.40 -11.04
CA LEU A 51 -2.79 -7.16 -10.29
C LEU A 51 -2.59 -5.99 -11.26
N GLU A 52 -3.68 -5.33 -11.62
CA GLU A 52 -3.65 -4.10 -12.38
C GLU A 52 -3.54 -2.91 -11.43
N ILE A 53 -2.64 -1.97 -11.71
CA ILE A 53 -2.47 -0.78 -10.89
C ILE A 53 -2.51 0.47 -11.76
N ASN A 54 -3.32 1.43 -11.34
CA ASN A 54 -3.40 2.75 -11.93
C ASN A 54 -3.40 3.81 -10.83
N LYS A 55 -2.27 4.53 -10.69
CA LYS A 55 -2.04 5.54 -9.65
C LYS A 55 -2.18 4.95 -8.23
N ASN A 56 -3.24 5.32 -7.51
CA ASN A 56 -3.57 4.95 -6.14
C ASN A 56 -4.70 3.93 -6.06
N GLU A 57 -5.13 3.41 -7.21
CA GLU A 57 -6.16 2.39 -7.35
C GLU A 57 -5.53 1.14 -7.94
N GLY A 58 -6.12 -0.01 -7.62
CA GLY A 58 -5.74 -1.27 -8.22
C GLY A 58 -6.92 -2.21 -8.35
N TYR A 59 -6.72 -3.24 -9.14
CA TYR A 59 -7.66 -4.32 -9.34
C TYR A 59 -6.91 -5.63 -9.19
N LEU A 60 -7.41 -6.49 -8.31
CA LEU A 60 -6.81 -7.77 -8.00
C LEU A 60 -7.78 -8.87 -8.42
N SER A 61 -7.35 -9.63 -9.41
CA SER A 61 -7.99 -10.85 -9.86
C SER A 61 -7.37 -12.04 -9.14
N LEU A 62 -8.19 -12.72 -8.34
CA LEU A 62 -7.83 -13.92 -7.59
C LEU A 62 -8.65 -15.08 -8.18
N TYR A 63 -8.10 -15.77 -9.16
CA TYR A 63 -8.70 -17.01 -9.65
C TYR A 63 -8.37 -18.17 -8.69
N ASP A 64 -9.37 -18.96 -8.30
CA ASP A 64 -9.25 -20.39 -7.96
C ASP A 64 -10.45 -21.12 -8.58
N PHE A 65 -10.96 -22.19 -7.95
CA PHE A 65 -12.35 -22.64 -8.13
C PHE A 65 -13.38 -21.54 -7.83
N ASN A 66 -12.98 -20.46 -7.15
CA ASN A 66 -13.76 -19.25 -6.92
C ASN A 66 -13.06 -18.08 -7.62
N ALA A 67 -13.68 -17.47 -8.62
CA ALA A 67 -13.17 -16.25 -9.23
C ALA A 67 -13.59 -15.06 -8.35
N ILE A 68 -12.63 -14.45 -7.65
CA ILE A 68 -12.84 -13.28 -6.79
C ILE A 68 -12.09 -12.10 -7.37
N TYR A 69 -12.79 -10.97 -7.50
CA TYR A 69 -12.23 -9.76 -8.08
C TYR A 69 -12.43 -8.60 -7.10
N ILE A 70 -11.33 -7.95 -6.74
CA ILE A 70 -11.28 -6.96 -5.66
C ILE A 70 -10.73 -5.66 -6.18
N ASN A 71 -11.43 -4.56 -5.93
CA ASN A 71 -10.91 -3.22 -6.10
C ASN A 71 -10.04 -2.85 -4.88
N LEU A 72 -8.90 -2.22 -5.15
CA LEU A 72 -7.89 -1.89 -4.16
C LEU A 72 -7.64 -0.39 -4.08
N LYS A 73 -7.24 0.06 -2.89
CA LYS A 73 -6.46 1.29 -2.70
C LYS A 73 -5.00 0.93 -2.54
N VAL A 74 -4.14 1.66 -3.25
CA VAL A 74 -2.69 1.46 -3.26
C VAL A 74 -2.03 2.68 -2.61
N GLU A 75 -1.30 2.44 -1.52
CA GLU A 75 -0.61 3.49 -0.76
C GLU A 75 0.89 3.27 -0.80
N LYS A 76 1.64 4.21 -1.38
CA LYS A 76 3.11 4.14 -1.39
C LYS A 76 3.65 4.45 0.01
N VAL A 77 4.49 3.57 0.54
CA VAL A 77 5.22 3.84 1.79
C VAL A 77 6.38 4.78 1.46
N SER A 78 6.38 5.97 2.06
CA SER A 78 7.37 7.02 1.78
C SER A 78 8.81 6.48 1.88
N ASN A 79 9.63 6.83 0.89
CA ASN A 79 11.05 6.47 0.81
C ASN A 79 11.34 4.96 0.73
N LYS A 80 10.35 4.14 0.38
CA LYS A 80 10.52 2.69 0.14
C LYS A 80 9.94 2.28 -1.21
N ASN A 81 10.48 1.19 -1.75
CA ASN A 81 9.91 0.43 -2.87
C ASN A 81 8.75 -0.46 -2.41
N GLU A 82 7.98 -0.01 -1.42
CA GLU A 82 6.93 -0.78 -0.75
C GLU A 82 5.60 -0.04 -0.91
N TYR A 83 4.57 -0.80 -1.27
CA TYR A 83 3.21 -0.32 -1.46
C TYR A 83 2.27 -1.16 -0.60
N LEU A 84 1.40 -0.49 0.15
CA LEU A 84 0.36 -1.14 0.94
C LEU A 84 -0.88 -1.27 0.07
N LEU A 85 -1.47 -2.46 0.07
CA LEU A 85 -2.74 -2.75 -0.59
C LEU A 85 -3.83 -2.79 0.46
N LYS A 86 -4.88 -2.00 0.27
CA LYS A 86 -6.07 -1.99 1.12
C LYS A 86 -7.29 -2.35 0.29
N TYR A 87 -8.22 -3.04 0.92
CA TYR A 87 -9.51 -3.37 0.34
C TYR A 87 -10.31 -2.09 0.08
N ALA A 88 -10.83 -1.92 -1.14
CA ALA A 88 -11.74 -0.83 -1.47
C ALA A 88 -13.18 -1.33 -1.58
N SER A 89 -13.40 -2.33 -2.43
CA SER A 89 -14.68 -3.01 -2.60
C SER A 89 -14.51 -4.34 -3.32
N LEU A 90 -15.53 -5.17 -3.27
CA LEU A 90 -15.70 -6.31 -4.16
C LEU A 90 -16.11 -5.78 -5.54
N ALA A 91 -15.42 -6.21 -6.59
CA ALA A 91 -15.83 -5.94 -7.97
C ALA A 91 -16.82 -6.99 -8.44
N SER A 92 -16.47 -8.27 -8.25
CA SER A 92 -17.36 -9.40 -8.46
C SER A 92 -16.81 -10.63 -7.75
N GLN A 93 -17.66 -11.62 -7.54
CA GLN A 93 -17.25 -12.96 -7.13
C GLN A 93 -18.16 -13.97 -7.80
N GLN A 94 -17.63 -15.15 -8.11
CA GLN A 94 -18.43 -16.29 -8.53
C GLN A 94 -18.73 -17.20 -7.34
N ASP A 95 -19.96 -17.74 -7.31
CA ASP A 95 -20.39 -18.67 -6.28
C ASP A 95 -20.08 -20.09 -6.70
N TYR A 96 -19.08 -20.73 -6.10
CA TYR A 96 -18.85 -22.12 -6.39
C TYR A 96 -18.31 -22.91 -5.20
N TYR A 97 -19.19 -23.25 -4.24
CA TYR A 97 -19.19 -24.50 -3.43
C TYR A 97 -20.34 -24.48 -2.40
N LYS A 98 -20.78 -25.67 -1.96
CA LYS A 98 -21.86 -25.90 -0.97
C LYS A 98 -21.63 -25.27 0.42
N GLU A 99 -20.44 -24.74 0.69
CA GLU A 99 -20.02 -24.21 2.01
C GLU A 99 -19.54 -22.74 1.94
N ASN A 100 -20.33 -21.84 1.34
CA ASN A 100 -20.51 -20.43 1.71
C ASN A 100 -19.31 -19.60 2.27
N LEU A 101 -18.15 -19.58 1.62
CA LEU A 101 -17.15 -18.50 1.83
C LEU A 101 -17.35 -17.42 0.78
N ARG A 102 -18.32 -16.54 1.02
CA ARG A 102 -18.57 -15.32 0.24
C ARG A 102 -17.99 -14.10 0.92
N ILE A 103 -17.42 -13.20 0.13
CA ILE A 103 -17.08 -11.87 0.58
C ILE A 103 -18.37 -11.06 0.66
N VAL A 104 -18.68 -10.53 1.84
CA VAL A 104 -19.72 -9.54 2.04
C VAL A 104 -19.02 -8.19 2.19
N ASP A 105 -19.22 -7.30 1.22
CA ASP A 105 -18.41 -6.09 1.07
C ASP A 105 -18.42 -5.20 2.32
N GLU A 106 -19.57 -5.13 2.99
CA GLU A 106 -19.80 -4.35 4.20
C GLU A 106 -19.12 -4.95 5.44
N ASP A 107 -18.86 -6.26 5.42
CA ASP A 107 -18.23 -6.96 6.53
C ASP A 107 -16.69 -6.84 6.47
N ILE A 108 -16.10 -6.42 5.35
CA ILE A 108 -14.63 -6.35 5.18
C ILE A 108 -14.10 -4.95 5.52
N SER A 109 -13.04 -4.92 6.32
CA SER A 109 -12.41 -3.66 6.74
C SER A 109 -11.66 -2.99 5.59
N LYS A 110 -12.00 -1.72 5.31
CA LYS A 110 -11.33 -0.87 4.32
C LYS A 110 -10.03 -0.23 4.84
N ASP A 111 -9.85 -0.20 6.16
CA ASP A 111 -8.67 0.43 6.80
C ASP A 111 -7.50 -0.54 7.01
N LYS A 112 -7.76 -1.85 6.96
CA LYS A 112 -6.75 -2.88 7.21
C LYS A 112 -6.00 -3.18 5.92
N VAL A 113 -4.69 -3.33 6.03
CA VAL A 113 -3.83 -3.76 4.92
C VAL A 113 -4.14 -5.22 4.63
N ILE A 114 -4.45 -5.53 3.36
CA ILE A 114 -4.75 -6.89 2.91
C ILE A 114 -3.57 -7.55 2.19
N GLY A 115 -2.59 -6.74 1.80
CA GLY A 115 -1.34 -7.21 1.22
C GLY A 115 -0.33 -6.10 1.03
N LYS A 116 0.88 -6.49 0.61
CA LYS A 116 1.96 -5.56 0.29
C LYS A 116 2.58 -5.93 -1.04
N LEU A 117 2.95 -4.93 -1.81
CA LEU A 117 3.72 -5.09 -3.03
C LEU A 117 5.09 -4.44 -2.85
N ILE A 118 6.16 -5.20 -3.07
CA ILE A 118 7.55 -4.74 -2.91
C ILE A 118 8.28 -4.85 -4.24
N LEU A 119 8.67 -3.70 -4.81
CA LEU A 119 9.43 -3.65 -6.07
C LEU A 119 10.88 -4.08 -5.84
N GLN A 120 11.29 -5.10 -6.59
CA GLN A 120 12.63 -5.66 -6.57
C GLN A 120 13.52 -4.98 -7.62
N LYS A 121 14.84 -5.01 -7.39
CA LYS A 121 15.83 -4.41 -8.30
C LYS A 121 15.86 -5.04 -9.70
N ASN A 122 15.36 -6.27 -9.84
CA ASN A 122 15.28 -7.00 -11.11
C ASN A 122 14.03 -6.66 -11.94
N GLY A 123 13.24 -5.66 -11.53
CA GLY A 123 12.01 -5.25 -12.22
C GLY A 123 10.80 -6.12 -11.93
N LYS A 124 10.91 -7.11 -11.03
CA LYS A 124 9.78 -7.90 -10.53
C LYS A 124 9.22 -7.31 -9.23
N ALA A 125 8.08 -7.81 -8.79
CA ALA A 125 7.47 -7.42 -7.53
C ALA A 125 7.19 -8.64 -6.65
N GLU A 126 7.38 -8.50 -5.34
CA GLU A 126 6.89 -9.46 -4.35
C GLU A 126 5.51 -9.05 -3.86
N LEU A 127 4.51 -9.89 -4.07
CA LEU A 127 3.19 -9.76 -3.47
C LEU A 127 3.12 -10.61 -2.20
N GLN A 128 3.06 -9.93 -1.05
CA GLN A 128 2.82 -10.51 0.26
C GLN A 128 1.34 -10.39 0.60
N TRP A 129 0.58 -11.46 0.36
CA TRP A 129 -0.84 -11.51 0.71
C TRP A 129 -1.04 -11.76 2.21
N THR A 130 -1.96 -11.01 2.83
CA THR A 130 -2.30 -11.14 4.26
C THR A 130 -3.68 -11.77 4.46
N GLY A 131 -4.66 -11.42 3.61
CA GLY A 131 -6.05 -11.85 3.76
C GLY A 131 -7.00 -10.67 4.02
N LEU A 132 -8.30 -10.98 4.06
CA LEU A 132 -9.36 -10.00 4.27
C LEU A 132 -9.81 -10.02 5.72
N TYR A 133 -9.74 -8.87 6.41
CA TYR A 133 -10.21 -8.78 7.78
C TYR A 133 -11.73 -8.58 7.82
N ASN A 134 -12.44 -9.61 8.28
CA ASN A 134 -13.89 -9.56 8.49
C ASN A 134 -14.19 -8.92 9.86
N MET A 135 -14.79 -7.74 9.84
CA MET A 135 -15.12 -6.94 11.03
C MET A 135 -16.21 -7.59 11.87
N LYS A 136 -17.20 -8.22 11.23
CA LYS A 136 -18.31 -8.89 11.90
C LYS A 136 -17.87 -10.14 12.65
N LYS A 137 -16.98 -10.94 12.04
CA LYS A 137 -16.41 -12.16 12.63
C LYS A 137 -15.14 -11.90 13.44
N GLN A 138 -14.62 -10.68 13.41
CA GLN A 138 -13.38 -10.24 14.07
C GLN A 138 -12.15 -11.11 13.75
N LYS A 139 -12.07 -11.66 12.53
CA LYS A 139 -10.98 -12.55 12.12
C LYS A 139 -10.54 -12.28 10.69
N LEU A 140 -9.31 -12.71 10.36
CA LEU A 140 -8.87 -12.80 8.98
C LEU A 140 -9.56 -13.99 8.29
N GLU A 141 -10.06 -13.75 7.09
CA GLU A 141 -10.59 -14.73 6.16
C GLU A 141 -9.76 -14.68 4.87
N PHE A 142 -9.84 -15.72 4.05
CA PHE A 142 -9.13 -15.79 2.78
C PHE A 142 -7.61 -15.62 2.96
N VAL A 143 -7.02 -16.39 3.88
CA VAL A 143 -5.60 -16.26 4.25
C VAL A 143 -4.78 -17.27 3.47
N GLY A 144 -3.70 -16.81 2.83
CA GLY A 144 -2.70 -17.68 2.21
C GLY A 144 -3.27 -18.64 1.16
N ASN A 145 -3.49 -19.90 1.56
CA ASN A 145 -3.77 -21.07 0.71
C ASN A 145 -5.18 -21.11 0.11
N ASP A 146 -6.05 -20.17 0.48
CA ASP A 146 -7.44 -20.11 0.03
C ASP A 146 -7.58 -19.67 -1.45
N PHE A 147 -6.46 -19.39 -2.15
CA PHE A 147 -6.42 -18.93 -3.54
C PHE A 147 -5.40 -19.71 -4.40
N LEU A 148 -5.61 -19.83 -5.73
CA LEU A 148 -4.60 -20.42 -6.66
C LEU A 148 -3.29 -19.65 -6.64
N LEU A 149 -3.28 -18.40 -6.15
CA LEU A 149 -2.11 -17.56 -5.94
C LEU A 149 -0.87 -18.37 -5.55
N ILE A 150 -0.98 -19.21 -4.53
CA ILE A 150 0.14 -19.99 -4.01
C ILE A 150 0.47 -21.18 -4.91
N LYS A 151 -0.53 -21.86 -5.49
CA LYS A 151 -0.33 -23.00 -6.41
C LYS A 151 0.39 -22.57 -7.70
N GLU A 152 0.05 -21.41 -8.26
CA GLU A 152 0.66 -20.85 -9.47
C GLU A 152 2.13 -20.49 -9.28
N ASN A 153 2.51 -20.10 -8.08
CA ASN A 153 3.90 -19.85 -7.70
C ASN A 153 4.62 -21.11 -7.18
N GLY A 154 4.15 -22.32 -7.56
CA GLY A 154 4.75 -23.58 -7.15
C GLY A 154 4.66 -23.87 -5.65
N GLY A 155 3.61 -23.37 -4.98
CA GLY A 155 3.38 -23.53 -3.55
C GLY A 155 4.10 -22.51 -2.66
N LYS A 156 4.71 -21.46 -3.24
CA LYS A 156 5.62 -20.55 -2.52
C LYS A 156 5.00 -19.18 -2.26
N THR A 157 5.37 -18.58 -1.13
CA THR A 157 5.10 -17.18 -0.79
C THR A 157 6.41 -16.46 -0.42
N PRO A 158 6.60 -15.18 -0.74
CA PRO A 158 5.68 -14.28 -1.47
C PRO A 158 5.52 -14.68 -2.94
N LEU A 159 4.47 -14.18 -3.58
CA LEU A 159 4.28 -14.36 -5.02
C LEU A 159 5.22 -13.43 -5.76
N ILE A 160 5.90 -13.95 -6.77
CA ILE A 160 6.74 -13.13 -7.63
C ILE A 160 5.93 -12.74 -8.85
N LEU A 161 5.59 -11.46 -8.94
CA LEU A 161 4.91 -10.88 -10.09
C LEU A 161 5.92 -10.28 -11.06
N GLU A 162 5.69 -10.49 -12.34
CA GLU A 162 6.39 -9.81 -13.42
C GLU A 162 5.45 -8.81 -14.12
N PRO A 163 5.99 -7.69 -14.63
CA PRO A 163 5.19 -6.74 -15.38
C PRO A 163 4.79 -7.34 -16.73
N CYS A 164 3.52 -7.25 -17.07
CA CYS A 164 2.98 -7.69 -18.35
C CYS A 164 3.10 -6.56 -19.39
N LYS A 165 3.25 -6.95 -20.66
CA LYS A 165 3.51 -6.03 -21.79
C LYS A 165 2.23 -5.57 -22.44
#